data_AF-A0A524ADH7-F1
#
_entry.id   AF-A0A524ADH7-F1
#
_cell.length_a   1.000
_cell.length_b   1.000
_cell.length_c   1.000
_cell.angle_alpha   90.00
_cell.angle_beta   90.00
_cell.angle_gamma   90.00
#
_symmetry.space_group_name_H-M   'P 1'
#
loop_
_entity.id
_entity.type
_entity.pdbx_description
1 polymer ?
#
loop_
_entity_poly.entity_id
_entity_poly.type
_entity_poly.pdbx_seq_one_letter_code
_entity_poly.pdbx_strand_id
1 'polypeptide(L)'
;MITVLEGGVTRVPGFLAAGVRAGIKRRGLDLMLIVNEDGPVAAAGAFTTNLIKGAPLLVTMKHVKNGELAAVVANSGSANAYTGKRGLRDARRMTRLVARLLKL
;
A
#
# COMPACT_ATOMS: atom_id res chain seq x y z
N MET A 1 0.04 -1.10 20.96
CA MET A 1 1.46 -0.88 21.30
C MET A 1 2.21 -0.81 19.98
N ILE A 2 2.80 0.35 19.64
CA ILE A 2 3.58 0.55 18.41
C ILE A 2 5.02 0.18 18.75
N THR A 3 5.62 -0.77 18.03
CA THR A 3 7.02 -1.14 18.20
C THR A 3 7.87 -0.27 17.30
N VAL A 4 8.77 0.54 17.89
CA VAL A 4 9.78 1.30 17.15
C VAL A 4 10.95 0.36 16.86
N LEU A 5 11.29 0.17 15.59
CA LEU A 5 12.46 -0.61 15.15
C LEU A 5 13.68 0.31 15.06
N GLU A 6 14.89 -0.20 15.32
CA GLU A 6 16.11 0.55 15.01
C GLU A 6 16.28 0.65 13.48
N GLY A 7 15.83 1.77 12.91
CA GLY A 7 15.86 2.05 11.47
C GLY A 7 14.52 1.87 10.76
N GLY A 8 14.56 1.69 9.45
CA GLY A 8 13.37 1.53 8.60
C GLY A 8 12.69 2.84 8.19
N VAL A 9 11.48 2.73 7.65
CA VAL A 9 10.76 3.85 7.02
C VAL A 9 10.35 4.95 8.00
N THR A 10 10.14 4.63 9.28
CA THR A 10 9.73 5.60 10.30
C THR A 10 10.89 6.37 10.93
N ARG A 11 12.14 6.13 10.49
CA ARG A 11 13.28 6.97 10.87
C ARG A 11 13.27 8.31 10.13
N VAL A 12 12.61 8.37 8.98
CA VAL A 12 12.43 9.61 8.23
C VAL A 12 11.31 10.41 8.91
N PRO A 13 11.55 11.66 9.33
CA PRO A 13 10.51 12.50 9.95
C PRO A 13 9.26 12.61 9.08
N GLY A 14 8.09 12.66 9.72
CA GLY A 14 6.80 12.75 9.06
C GLY A 14 6.27 11.44 8.47
N PHE A 15 7.00 10.33 8.52
CA PHE A 15 6.50 9.02 8.09
C PHE A 15 6.08 8.14 9.26
N LEU A 16 4.82 7.72 9.26
CA LEU A 16 4.29 6.69 10.15
C LEU A 16 4.10 5.38 9.41
N ALA A 17 4.26 4.26 10.13
CA ALA A 17 3.99 2.95 9.60
C ALA A 17 3.37 2.04 10.67
N ALA A 18 2.50 1.15 10.23
CA ALA A 18 1.94 0.09 11.07
C ALA A 18 1.77 -1.20 10.27
N GLY A 19 1.97 -2.33 10.94
CA GLY A 19 1.64 -3.66 10.43
C GLY A 19 0.66 -4.34 11.38
N VAL A 20 -0.36 -5.01 10.84
CA VAL A 20 -1.38 -5.71 11.61
C VAL A 20 -1.61 -7.12 11.06
N ARG A 21 -2.20 -7.97 11.90
CA ARG A 21 -2.74 -9.26 11.48
C ARG A 21 -4.21 -9.08 11.11
N ALA A 22 -4.48 -8.92 9.82
CA ALA A 22 -5.81 -8.83 9.23
C ALA A 22 -6.44 -10.21 8.93
N GLY A 23 -5.67 -11.31 9.06
CA GLY A 23 -6.19 -12.68 8.91
C GLY A 23 -6.12 -13.23 7.49
N ILE A 24 -5.31 -12.63 6.62
CA ILE A 24 -5.01 -13.13 5.28
C ILE A 24 -4.07 -14.35 5.38
N LYS A 25 -3.07 -14.28 6.26
CA LYS A 25 -2.16 -15.38 6.58
C LYS A 25 -2.63 -16.10 7.85
N ARG A 26 -2.29 -17.40 7.94
CA ARG A 26 -2.54 -18.19 9.16
C ARG A 26 -1.81 -17.63 10.39
N ARG A 27 -0.57 -17.15 10.22
CA ARG A 27 0.29 -16.60 11.27
C ARG A 27 1.06 -15.39 10.75
N GLY A 28 1.46 -14.51 11.67
CA GLY A 28 2.25 -13.30 11.38
C GLY A 28 1.42 -12.10 10.93
N LEU A 29 2.09 -10.97 10.73
CA LEU A 29 1.51 -9.75 10.15
C LEU A 29 1.29 -9.95 8.64
N ASP A 30 0.21 -9.39 8.12
CA ASP A 30 -0.21 -9.62 6.74
C ASP A 30 -0.87 -8.42 6.05
N LEU A 31 -1.06 -7.30 6.76
CA LEU A 31 -1.47 -6.02 6.21
C LEU A 31 -0.60 -4.91 6.81
N MET A 32 -0.20 -3.95 5.99
CA MET A 32 0.56 -2.80 6.42
C MET A 32 0.09 -1.50 5.78
N LEU A 33 0.39 -0.39 6.45
CA LEU A 33 0.15 0.96 6.00
C LEU A 33 1.39 1.81 6.29
N ILE A 34 1.84 2.60 5.33
CA ILE A 34 2.75 3.73 5.50
C ILE A 34 1.98 4.99 5.12
N VAL A 35 2.12 6.05 5.90
CA VAL A 35 1.55 7.37 5.62
C VAL A 35 2.60 8.44 5.87
N ASN A 36 2.48 9.54 5.13
CA ASN A 36 3.13 10.79 5.54
C ASN A 36 2.10 11.64 6.32
N GLU A 37 2.51 12.17 7.47
CA GLU A 37 1.64 12.95 8.37
C GLU A 37 1.29 14.34 7.81
N ASP A 38 2.15 14.88 6.94
CA ASP A 38 2.01 16.22 6.36
C ASP A 38 1.24 16.22 5.03
N GLY A 39 0.82 15.05 4.54
CA GLY A 39 0.00 14.89 3.33
C GLY A 39 0.72 14.21 2.15
N PRO A 40 0.27 14.44 0.90
CA PRO A 40 0.95 13.91 -0.28
C PRO A 40 2.40 14.40 -0.37
N VAL A 41 3.31 13.48 -0.65
CA VAL A 41 4.74 13.77 -0.86
C VAL A 41 5.19 13.24 -2.21
N ALA A 42 6.28 13.81 -2.73
CA ALA A 42 6.90 13.38 -3.98
C ALA A 42 7.17 11.85 -3.97
N ALA A 43 6.73 11.18 -5.03
CA ALA A 43 6.77 9.73 -5.15
C ALA A 43 7.13 9.30 -6.57
N ALA A 44 7.95 8.25 -6.66
CA ALA A 44 8.29 7.57 -7.90
C ALA A 44 8.08 6.07 -7.74
N GLY A 45 7.77 5.38 -8.84
CA GLY A 45 7.55 3.93 -8.84
C GLY A 45 8.16 3.26 -10.05
N ALA A 46 9.00 2.25 -9.82
CA ALA A 46 9.40 1.29 -10.83
C ALA A 46 8.60 0.00 -10.65
N PHE A 47 8.24 -0.64 -11.76
CA PHE A 47 7.36 -1.80 -11.76
C PHE A 47 7.92 -2.92 -12.63
N THR A 48 7.47 -4.15 -12.38
CA THR A 48 7.89 -5.31 -13.19
C THR A 48 7.59 -5.12 -14.68
N THR A 49 8.53 -5.56 -15.52
CA THR A 49 8.39 -5.59 -16.98
C THR A 49 7.54 -6.77 -17.46
N ASN A 50 7.21 -7.73 -16.59
CA ASN A 50 6.38 -8.88 -16.94
C ASN A 50 5.05 -8.43 -17.57
N LEU A 51 4.63 -9.11 -18.65
CA LEU A 51 3.35 -8.88 -19.32
C LEU A 51 2.17 -9.08 -18.38
N ILE A 52 2.25 -10.08 -17.50
CA ILE A 52 1.24 -10.37 -16.49
C ILE A 52 1.52 -9.50 -15.26
N LYS A 53 0.64 -8.53 -15.01
CA LYS A 53 0.71 -7.63 -13.85
C LYS A 53 -0.41 -7.94 -12.88
N GLY A 54 -0.08 -7.97 -11.59
CA GLY A 54 -1.07 -8.04 -10.53
C GLY A 54 -2.01 -6.82 -10.58
N ALA A 55 -3.27 -7.01 -10.22
CA ALA A 55 -4.24 -5.92 -10.11
C ALA A 55 -3.74 -4.72 -9.28
N PRO A 56 -3.04 -4.88 -8.14
CA PRO A 56 -2.55 -3.73 -7.37
C PRO A 56 -1.49 -2.90 -8.13
N LEU A 57 -0.68 -3.51 -9.01
CA LEU A 57 0.30 -2.75 -9.80
C LEU A 57 -0.41 -1.82 -10.78
N LEU A 58 -1.49 -2.28 -11.44
CA LEU A 58 -2.24 -1.46 -12.39
C LEU A 58 -2.88 -0.24 -11.71
N VAL A 59 -3.33 -0.38 -10.45
CA VAL A 59 -3.85 0.74 -9.66
C VAL A 59 -2.73 1.69 -9.25
N THR A 60 -1.63 1.15 -8.72
CA THR A 60 -0.48 1.94 -8.25
C THR A 60 0.17 2.74 -9.38
N MET A 61 0.37 2.10 -10.55
CA MET A 61 0.85 2.75 -11.77
C MET A 61 -0.01 3.94 -12.18
N LYS A 62 -1.33 3.91 -11.93
CA LYS A 62 -2.21 5.04 -12.22
C LYS A 62 -2.07 6.15 -11.17
N HIS A 63 -1.99 5.80 -9.89
CA HIS A 63 -1.93 6.78 -8.80
C HIS A 63 -0.61 7.55 -8.77
N VAL A 64 0.53 6.88 -9.00
CA VAL A 64 1.85 7.53 -8.97
C VAL A 64 2.11 8.44 -10.18
N LYS A 65 1.25 8.46 -11.20
CA LYS A 65 1.44 9.29 -12.41
C LYS A 65 1.53 10.78 -12.12
N ASN A 66 0.90 11.23 -11.04
CA ASN A 66 0.91 12.64 -10.65
C ASN A 66 2.18 13.01 -9.87
N GLY A 67 3.11 12.07 -9.65
CA GLY A 67 4.38 12.32 -8.97
C GLY A 67 4.27 12.43 -7.47
N GLU A 68 3.10 12.18 -6.87
CA GLU A 68 2.87 12.32 -5.43
C GLU A 68 2.00 11.18 -4.87
N LEU A 69 2.25 10.79 -3.62
CA LEU A 69 1.44 9.84 -2.87
C LEU A 69 1.36 10.26 -1.40
N ALA A 70 0.20 10.11 -0.77
CA ALA A 70 0.01 10.35 0.66
C ALA A 70 0.14 9.08 1.52
N ALA A 71 -0.11 7.91 0.94
CA ALA A 71 -0.11 6.64 1.66
C ALA A 71 0.20 5.45 0.76
N VAL A 72 0.79 4.41 1.36
CA VAL A 72 0.99 3.09 0.74
C VAL A 72 0.36 2.04 1.64
N VAL A 73 -0.60 1.30 1.09
CA VAL A 73 -1.21 0.13 1.72
C VAL A 73 -0.80 -1.12 0.97
N ALA A 74 -0.32 -2.13 1.70
CA ALA A 74 0.11 -3.39 1.12
C ALA A 74 -0.31 -4.57 1.99
N ASN A 75 -0.63 -5.68 1.35
CA ASN A 75 -0.90 -6.94 2.02
C ASN A 75 0.13 -8.00 1.62
N SER A 76 0.18 -9.08 2.39
CA SER A 76 0.91 -10.29 2.03
C SER A 76 0.01 -11.52 2.21
N GLY A 77 0.41 -12.67 1.65
CA GLY A 77 -0.42 -13.89 1.64
C GLY A 77 -1.38 -14.00 0.45
N SER A 78 -1.59 -12.92 -0.31
CA SER A 78 -2.27 -12.95 -1.60
C SER A 78 -1.69 -11.89 -2.52
N ALA A 79 -1.27 -12.29 -3.72
CA ALA A 79 -0.71 -11.38 -4.73
C ALA A 79 -1.78 -10.54 -5.45
N ASN A 80 -3.04 -10.97 -5.41
CA ASN A 80 -4.12 -10.40 -6.23
C ASN A 80 -3.72 -10.29 -7.73
N ALA A 81 -3.15 -11.37 -8.26
CA ALA A 81 -2.74 -11.52 -9.65
C ALA A 81 -3.65 -12.54 -10.35
N TYR A 82 -3.90 -12.35 -11.65
CA TYR A 82 -4.80 -13.19 -12.45
C TYR A 82 -6.25 -13.27 -11.92
N THR A 83 -6.70 -12.22 -11.22
CA THR A 83 -8.01 -12.12 -10.56
C THR A 83 -9.05 -11.31 -11.37
N GLY A 84 -8.68 -10.88 -12.58
CA GLY A 84 -9.55 -10.18 -13.53
C GLY A 84 -10.17 -8.88 -12.97
N LYS A 85 -11.39 -8.57 -13.45
CA LYS A 85 -12.14 -7.36 -13.06
C LYS A 85 -12.39 -7.28 -11.56
N ARG A 86 -12.60 -8.42 -10.91
CA ARG A 86 -12.79 -8.50 -9.45
C ARG A 86 -11.55 -8.01 -8.72
N GLY A 87 -10.37 -8.55 -9.05
CA GLY A 87 -9.13 -8.14 -8.40
C GLY A 87 -8.82 -6.65 -8.53
N LEU A 88 -9.10 -6.08 -9.71
CA LEU A 88 -8.93 -4.65 -9.97
C LEU A 88 -9.89 -3.78 -9.13
N ARG A 89 -11.15 -4.21 -9.00
CA ARG A 89 -12.13 -3.53 -8.13
C ARG A 89 -11.71 -3.62 -6.66
N ASP A 90 -11.24 -4.78 -6.23
CA ASP A 90 -10.86 -5.02 -4.84
C ASP A 90 -9.59 -4.20 -4.48
N ALA A 91 -8.61 -4.10 -5.39
CA ALA A 91 -7.45 -3.22 -5.24
C ALA A 91 -7.85 -1.74 -5.14
N ARG A 92 -8.75 -1.25 -6.02
CA ARG A 92 -9.30 0.12 -5.94
C ARG A 92 -10.12 0.35 -4.68
N ARG A 93 -10.80 -0.67 -4.17
CA ARG A 93 -11.55 -0.58 -2.91
C ARG A 93 -10.59 -0.41 -1.74
N MET A 94 -9.49 -1.15 -1.71
CA MET A 94 -8.46 -1.04 -0.68
C MET A 94 -7.91 0.40 -0.60
N THR A 95 -7.55 1.00 -1.74
CA THR A 95 -7.04 2.38 -1.76
C THR A 95 -8.10 3.41 -1.33
N ARG A 96 -9.36 3.25 -1.77
CA ARG A 96 -10.46 4.15 -1.37
C ARG A 96 -10.79 4.07 0.12
N LEU A 97 -10.73 2.87 0.71
CA LEU A 97 -10.95 2.71 2.15
C LEU A 97 -9.86 3.43 2.95
N VAL A 98 -8.60 3.29 2.53
CA VAL A 98 -7.48 3.99 3.16
C VAL A 98 -7.63 5.50 3.01
N ALA A 99 -7.90 6.00 1.80
CA ALA A 99 -8.13 7.43 1.58
C ALA A 99 -9.24 7.98 2.48
N ARG A 100 -10.38 7.28 2.55
CA ARG A 100 -11.51 7.66 3.43
C ARG A 100 -11.11 7.71 4.90
N LEU A 101 -10.38 6.70 5.39
CA LEU A 101 -9.98 6.63 6.80
C LEU A 101 -8.94 7.71 7.17
N LEU A 102 -8.09 8.08 6.21
CA LEU A 102 -7.09 9.14 6.36
C LEU A 102 -7.61 10.53 6.00
N LYS A 103 -8.86 10.64 5.52
CA LYS A 103 -9.49 11.89 5.05
C LYS A 103 -8.71 12.57 3.91
N LEU A 104 -8.22 11.76 2.97
CA LEU A 104 -7.57 12.19 1.72
C LEU A 104 -8.57 12.34 0.57
#